data_AF-F3KJ22-F1
#
_entry.id   AF-F3KJ22-F1
#
_cell.length_a   1.000
_cell.length_b   1.000
_cell.length_c   1.000
_cell.angle_alpha   90.00
_cell.angle_beta   90.00
_cell.angle_gamma   90.00
#
_symmetry.space_group_name_H-M   'P 1'
#
loop_
_entity.id
_entity.type
_entity.pdbx_description
1 polymer ?
#
loop_
_entity_poly.entity_id
_entity_poly.type
_entity_poly.pdbx_seq_one_letter_code
_entity_poly.pdbx_strand_id
1 'polypeptide(L)'
;MYVSESLEHVTIINQTLLKLAEKPNEKSYLDQIFRSAHTVKGMASTMGYSDTVELCKNIENVFDNLRNGLEKLTPHITDILFTFVNLLQQMITDEKFRVDLEPYLKKLKNPGDEIQYLFAHKNTSSISPTIRVKMTDLDTLVNSVGELMISKMRLKQTIDDKNYEESKQILYDIDHLITDLQHRSMKIRLVPVNQIFNRFSLTVRDISKRLGKEIHLEMDGSDIDLDRSILDSITEPLLHILRNCADHGIESAEERKKHKKSEKGNISLTVTRKGEYILIIVKDDGKGIDEEKVKQKAIEKK
;
A
#
# COMPACT_ATOMS: atom_id res chain seq x y z
N MET A 1 1.57 1.11 -32.19
CA MET A 1 0.25 0.46 -32.25
C MET A 1 0.23 -0.79 -31.38
N TYR A 2 1.13 -1.76 -31.61
CA TYR A 2 1.26 -2.98 -30.79
C TYR A 2 1.24 -2.74 -29.26
N VAL A 3 2.15 -1.90 -28.74
CA VAL A 3 2.31 -1.69 -27.29
C VAL A 3 1.04 -1.13 -26.64
N SER A 4 0.49 -0.05 -27.18
CA SER A 4 -0.71 0.60 -26.62
C SER A 4 -1.93 -0.30 -26.62
N GLU A 5 -2.18 -1.01 -27.73
CA GLU A 5 -3.33 -1.90 -27.90
C GLU A 5 -3.18 -3.17 -27.05
N SER A 6 -1.96 -3.72 -26.96
CA SER A 6 -1.69 -4.87 -26.10
C SER A 6 -1.85 -4.53 -24.61
N LEU A 7 -1.44 -3.32 -24.18
CA LEU A 7 -1.62 -2.87 -22.81
C LEU A 7 -3.09 -2.64 -22.44
N GLU A 8 -3.93 -2.22 -23.38
CA GLU A 8 -5.38 -2.13 -23.18
C GLU A 8 -5.98 -3.53 -22.91
N HIS A 9 -5.62 -4.52 -23.74
CA HIS A 9 -6.04 -5.90 -23.50
C HIS A 9 -5.50 -6.50 -22.20
N VAL A 10 -4.26 -6.22 -21.81
CA VAL A 10 -3.70 -6.62 -20.52
C VAL A 10 -4.47 -6.00 -19.35
N THR A 11 -4.86 -4.72 -19.47
CA THR A 11 -5.68 -4.05 -18.46
C THR A 11 -7.05 -4.73 -18.33
N ILE A 12 -7.68 -5.09 -19.45
CA ILE A 12 -8.94 -5.84 -19.47
C ILE A 12 -8.77 -7.20 -18.79
N ILE A 13 -7.71 -7.95 -19.10
CA ILE A 13 -7.42 -9.24 -18.47
C ILE A 13 -7.29 -9.09 -16.96
N ASN A 14 -6.51 -8.12 -16.49
CA ASN A 14 -6.24 -7.91 -15.06
C ASN A 14 -7.52 -7.56 -14.28
N GLN A 15 -8.32 -6.62 -14.80
CA GLN A 15 -9.60 -6.24 -14.19
C GLN A 15 -10.61 -7.39 -14.17
N THR A 16 -10.63 -8.19 -15.25
CA THR A 16 -11.56 -9.33 -15.36
C THR A 16 -11.13 -10.48 -14.45
N LEU A 17 -9.82 -10.70 -14.27
CA LEU A 17 -9.29 -11.70 -13.35
C LEU A 17 -9.63 -11.39 -11.90
N LEU A 18 -9.59 -10.11 -11.49
CA LEU A 18 -10.07 -9.68 -10.16
C LEU A 18 -11.55 -10.04 -9.95
N LYS A 19 -12.40 -9.74 -10.93
CA LYS A 19 -13.84 -10.08 -10.86
C LYS A 19 -14.06 -11.60 -10.86
N LEU A 20 -13.24 -12.35 -11.57
CA LEU A 20 -13.27 -13.81 -11.59
C LEU A 20 -12.84 -14.39 -10.23
N ALA A 21 -11.86 -13.79 -9.55
CA ALA A 21 -11.46 -14.22 -8.20
C ALA A 21 -12.59 -14.03 -7.18
N GLU A 22 -13.40 -12.98 -7.30
CA GLU A 22 -14.60 -12.75 -6.48
C GLU A 22 -15.76 -13.68 -6.85
N LYS A 23 -15.90 -14.01 -8.15
CA LYS A 23 -16.96 -14.88 -8.69
C LYS A 23 -16.35 -16.00 -9.55
N PRO A 24 -15.77 -17.06 -8.95
CA PRO A 24 -14.99 -18.08 -9.65
C PRO A 24 -15.73 -18.91 -10.70
N ASN A 25 -17.05 -18.95 -10.64
CA ASN A 25 -17.90 -19.77 -11.52
C ASN A 25 -18.48 -18.98 -12.70
N GLU A 26 -18.15 -17.69 -12.84
CA GLU A 26 -18.71 -16.83 -13.87
C GLU A 26 -18.00 -17.02 -15.21
N LYS A 27 -18.62 -17.80 -16.11
CA LYS A 27 -18.06 -18.15 -17.42
C LYS A 27 -17.83 -16.93 -18.33
N SER A 28 -18.63 -15.88 -18.19
CA SER A 28 -18.47 -14.68 -19.01
C SER A 28 -17.11 -13.99 -18.80
N TYR A 29 -16.55 -14.06 -17.59
CA TYR A 29 -15.22 -13.53 -17.27
C TYR A 29 -14.11 -14.39 -17.87
N LEU A 30 -14.23 -15.71 -17.83
CA LEU A 30 -13.30 -16.63 -18.48
C LEU A 30 -13.21 -16.36 -19.99
N ASP A 31 -14.37 -16.23 -20.66
CA ASP A 31 -14.44 -15.98 -22.09
C ASP A 31 -13.85 -14.60 -22.46
N GLN A 32 -14.03 -13.59 -21.62
CA GLN A 32 -13.47 -12.25 -21.84
C GLN A 32 -11.94 -12.24 -21.71
N ILE A 33 -11.39 -12.93 -20.69
CA ILE A 33 -9.93 -13.05 -20.53
C ILE A 33 -9.33 -13.81 -21.71
N PHE A 34 -9.94 -14.93 -22.10
CA PHE A 34 -9.46 -15.75 -23.22
C PHE A 34 -9.39 -14.94 -24.53
N ARG A 35 -10.46 -14.20 -24.88
CA ARG A 35 -10.45 -13.34 -26.08
C ARG A 35 -9.34 -12.30 -26.06
N SER A 36 -9.15 -11.60 -24.93
CA SER A 36 -8.09 -10.59 -24.82
C SER A 36 -6.70 -11.22 -24.91
N ALA A 37 -6.47 -12.35 -24.26
CA ALA A 37 -5.18 -13.06 -24.34
C ALA A 37 -4.90 -13.55 -25.78
N HIS A 38 -5.93 -14.02 -26.48
CA HIS A 38 -5.84 -14.44 -27.87
C HIS A 38 -5.46 -13.29 -28.81
N THR A 39 -6.08 -12.12 -28.62
CA THR A 39 -5.74 -10.92 -29.40
C THR A 39 -4.29 -10.49 -29.15
N VAL A 40 -3.84 -10.45 -27.88
CA VAL A 40 -2.44 -10.11 -27.56
C VAL A 40 -1.46 -11.10 -28.18
N LYS A 41 -1.76 -12.40 -28.15
CA LYS A 41 -0.97 -13.44 -28.81
C LYS A 41 -0.88 -13.23 -30.32
N GLY A 42 -2.00 -12.93 -30.99
CA GLY A 42 -2.03 -12.67 -32.44
C GLY A 42 -1.19 -11.46 -32.82
N MET A 43 -1.30 -10.39 -32.04
CA MET A 43 -0.47 -9.19 -32.18
C MET A 43 1.02 -9.50 -31.96
N ALA A 44 1.37 -10.21 -30.89
CA ALA A 44 2.74 -10.59 -30.57
C ALA A 44 3.36 -11.51 -31.64
N SER A 45 2.57 -12.44 -32.18
CA SER A 45 2.99 -13.33 -33.27
C SER A 45 3.30 -12.57 -34.55
N THR A 46 2.53 -11.53 -34.85
CA THR A 46 2.76 -10.67 -36.03
C THR A 46 4.04 -9.85 -35.87
N MET A 47 4.37 -9.45 -34.64
CA MET A 47 5.59 -8.68 -34.32
C MET A 47 6.83 -9.56 -34.13
N GLY A 48 6.70 -10.89 -34.11
CA GLY A 48 7.81 -11.82 -33.90
C GLY A 48 8.26 -11.97 -32.44
N TYR A 49 7.44 -11.56 -31.47
CA TYR A 49 7.75 -11.66 -30.04
C TYR A 49 7.43 -13.07 -29.49
N SER A 50 8.34 -14.01 -29.73
CA SER A 50 8.21 -15.44 -29.37
C SER A 50 7.83 -15.68 -27.92
N ASP A 51 8.54 -15.01 -27.00
CA ASP A 51 8.40 -15.24 -25.57
C ASP A 51 7.02 -14.75 -25.09
N THR A 52 6.52 -13.65 -25.68
CA THR A 52 5.18 -13.10 -25.39
C THR A 52 4.10 -14.05 -25.91
N VAL A 53 4.29 -14.61 -27.12
CA VAL A 53 3.39 -15.61 -27.68
C VAL A 53 3.33 -16.86 -26.79
N GLU A 54 4.46 -17.29 -26.25
CA GLU A 54 4.54 -18.44 -25.35
C GLU A 54 3.82 -18.18 -24.02
N LEU A 55 4.04 -17.03 -23.40
CA LEU A 55 3.34 -16.66 -22.17
C LEU A 55 1.81 -16.59 -22.39
N CYS A 56 1.35 -15.99 -23.49
CA CYS A 56 -0.07 -15.96 -23.82
C CYS A 56 -0.68 -17.35 -24.03
N LYS A 57 0.05 -18.27 -24.68
CA LYS A 57 -0.40 -19.68 -24.81
C LYS A 57 -0.57 -20.35 -23.45
N ASN A 58 0.35 -20.10 -22.51
CA ASN A 58 0.25 -20.65 -21.17
C ASN A 58 -0.94 -20.09 -20.39
N ILE A 59 -1.21 -18.78 -20.53
CA ILE A 59 -2.43 -18.15 -19.99
C ILE A 59 -3.68 -18.82 -20.59
N GLU A 60 -3.76 -18.94 -21.93
CA GLU A 60 -4.89 -19.59 -22.62
C GLU A 60 -5.13 -21.01 -22.11
N ASN A 61 -4.08 -21.82 -21.97
CA ASN A 61 -4.19 -23.21 -21.49
C ASN A 61 -4.79 -23.30 -20.08
N VAL A 62 -4.39 -22.42 -19.16
CA VAL A 62 -4.96 -22.38 -17.80
C VAL A 62 -6.43 -22.01 -17.85
N PHE A 63 -6.80 -20.99 -18.64
CA PHE A 63 -8.19 -20.58 -18.77
C PHE A 63 -9.06 -21.62 -19.49
N ASP A 64 -8.51 -22.37 -20.44
CA ASP A 64 -9.21 -23.49 -21.09
C ASP A 64 -9.47 -24.63 -20.10
N ASN A 65 -8.52 -24.97 -19.22
CA ASN A 65 -8.74 -25.97 -18.17
C ASN A 65 -9.85 -25.54 -17.19
N LEU A 66 -9.85 -24.27 -16.79
CA LEU A 66 -10.90 -23.69 -15.93
C LEU A 66 -12.27 -23.69 -16.62
N ARG A 67 -12.32 -23.33 -17.91
CA ARG A 67 -13.55 -23.28 -18.71
C ARG A 67 -14.19 -24.64 -18.90
N ASN A 68 -13.37 -25.66 -19.13
CA ASN A 68 -13.80 -27.04 -19.33
C ASN A 68 -14.08 -27.78 -18.01
N GLY A 69 -13.84 -27.14 -16.87
CA GLY A 69 -14.03 -27.73 -15.54
C GLY A 69 -13.01 -28.82 -15.19
N LEU A 70 -11.88 -28.86 -15.90
CA LEU A 70 -10.76 -29.76 -15.63
C LEU A 70 -9.99 -29.31 -14.38
N GLU A 71 -9.99 -28.01 -14.10
CA GLU A 71 -9.40 -27.39 -12.92
C GLU A 71 -10.40 -26.41 -12.28
N LYS A 72 -10.25 -26.17 -10.97
CA LYS A 72 -10.99 -25.12 -10.26
C LYS A 72 -10.07 -23.95 -10.00
N LEU A 73 -10.62 -22.73 -10.03
CA LEU A 73 -9.87 -21.56 -9.63
C LEU A 73 -9.58 -21.64 -8.13
N THR A 74 -8.31 -21.83 -7.78
CA THR A 74 -7.80 -21.83 -6.41
C THR A 74 -6.95 -20.59 -6.17
N PRO A 75 -6.71 -20.16 -4.92
CA PRO A 75 -5.79 -19.04 -4.64
C PRO A 75 -4.41 -19.22 -5.29
N HIS A 76 -3.88 -20.44 -5.30
CA HIS A 76 -2.61 -20.78 -5.95
C HIS A 76 -2.63 -20.53 -7.47
N ILE A 77 -3.67 -20.98 -8.16
CA ILE A 77 -3.83 -20.75 -9.61
C ILE A 77 -4.03 -19.26 -9.90
N THR A 78 -4.81 -18.57 -9.06
CA THR A 78 -5.05 -17.12 -9.16
C THR A 78 -3.75 -16.33 -9.06
N ASP A 79 -2.88 -16.66 -8.09
CA ASP A 79 -1.59 -15.99 -7.90
C ASP A 79 -0.64 -16.20 -9.09
N ILE A 80 -0.62 -17.42 -9.65
CA ILE A 80 0.14 -17.73 -10.87
C ILE A 80 -0.39 -16.93 -12.07
N LEU A 81 -1.71 -16.84 -12.23
CA LEU A 81 -2.34 -16.07 -13.30
C LEU A 81 -2.01 -14.57 -13.19
N PHE A 82 -2.07 -13.97 -12.00
CA PHE A 82 -1.64 -12.58 -11.80
C PHE A 82 -0.15 -12.39 -12.14
N THR A 83 0.68 -13.35 -11.76
CA THR A 83 2.11 -13.33 -12.11
C THR A 83 2.31 -13.35 -13.63
N PHE A 84 1.59 -14.20 -14.36
CA PHE A 84 1.63 -14.23 -15.82
C PHE A 84 1.16 -12.93 -16.47
N VAL A 85 0.07 -12.33 -15.98
CA VAL A 85 -0.42 -11.04 -16.50
C VAL A 85 0.58 -9.91 -16.26
N ASN A 86 1.24 -9.89 -15.10
CA ASN A 86 2.28 -8.91 -14.80
C ASN A 86 3.54 -9.09 -15.68
N LEU A 87 3.98 -10.34 -15.88
CA LEU A 87 5.09 -10.64 -16.81
C LEU A 87 4.73 -10.21 -18.23
N LEU A 88 3.51 -10.48 -18.67
CA LEU A 88 3.01 -10.08 -19.98
C LEU A 88 3.06 -8.55 -20.15
N GLN A 89 2.63 -7.80 -19.14
CA GLN A 89 2.72 -6.34 -19.13
C GLN A 89 4.18 -5.86 -19.26
N GLN A 90 5.10 -6.46 -18.52
CA GLN A 90 6.53 -6.11 -18.57
C GLN A 90 7.13 -6.40 -19.94
N MET A 91 6.84 -7.56 -20.53
CA MET A 91 7.31 -7.97 -21.86
C MET A 91 6.78 -7.06 -22.97
N ILE A 92 5.56 -6.54 -22.84
CA ILE A 92 4.98 -5.58 -23.79
C ILE A 92 5.60 -4.19 -23.64
N THR A 93 5.96 -3.79 -22.42
CA THR A 93 6.46 -2.43 -22.11
C THR A 93 7.97 -2.30 -22.37
N ASP A 94 8.73 -3.37 -22.15
CA ASP A 94 10.18 -3.41 -22.35
C ASP A 94 10.58 -4.55 -23.30
N GLU A 95 10.93 -4.19 -24.54
CA GLU A 95 11.34 -5.12 -25.58
C GLU A 95 12.63 -5.91 -25.22
N LYS A 96 13.46 -5.40 -24.31
CA LYS A 96 14.68 -6.08 -23.85
C LYS A 96 14.42 -7.05 -22.71
N PHE A 97 13.23 -7.02 -22.12
CA PHE A 97 12.88 -7.91 -21.04
C PHE A 97 12.77 -9.35 -21.55
N ARG A 98 13.43 -10.28 -20.85
CA ARG A 98 13.44 -11.71 -21.13
C ARG A 98 13.12 -12.45 -19.85
N VAL A 99 12.27 -13.46 -19.95
CA VAL A 99 11.77 -14.20 -18.79
C VAL A 99 12.03 -15.67 -19.01
N ASP A 100 12.64 -16.32 -18.02
CA ASP A 100 12.64 -17.77 -17.95
C ASP A 100 11.28 -18.24 -17.39
N LEU A 101 10.49 -18.91 -18.23
CA LEU A 101 9.14 -19.36 -17.88
C LEU A 101 9.13 -20.73 -17.16
N GLU A 102 10.23 -21.50 -17.24
CA GLU A 102 10.33 -22.84 -16.64
C GLU A 102 9.96 -22.88 -15.14
N PRO A 103 10.41 -21.94 -14.28
CA PRO A 103 10.07 -21.95 -12.85
C PRO A 103 8.58 -21.77 -12.58
N TYR A 104 7.86 -21.07 -13.45
CA TYR A 104 6.43 -20.80 -13.29
C TYR A 104 5.57 -21.93 -13.85
N LEU A 105 5.99 -22.53 -14.97
CA LEU A 105 5.30 -23.68 -15.57
C LEU A 105 5.40 -24.94 -14.70
N LYS A 106 6.52 -25.14 -13.99
CA LYS A 106 6.65 -26.20 -12.98
C LYS A 106 5.69 -26.01 -11.82
N LYS A 107 5.53 -24.77 -11.34
CA LYS A 107 4.60 -24.42 -10.24
C LYS A 107 3.12 -24.58 -10.61
N LEU A 108 2.79 -24.44 -11.89
CA LEU A 108 1.44 -24.69 -12.40
C LEU A 108 1.11 -26.20 -12.36
N LYS A 109 2.09 -27.08 -12.60
CA LYS A 109 1.90 -28.54 -12.67
C LYS A 109 2.01 -29.25 -11.31
N ASN A 110 2.82 -28.74 -10.38
CA ASN A 110 3.07 -29.34 -9.07
C ASN A 110 2.79 -28.35 -7.92
N PRO A 111 1.57 -28.34 -7.35
CA PRO A 111 1.22 -27.46 -6.24
C PRO A 111 1.81 -27.89 -4.86
N GLY A 112 2.59 -28.97 -4.79
CA GLY A 112 3.06 -29.59 -3.54
C GLY A 112 4.55 -29.44 -3.21
N ASP A 113 5.36 -28.77 -4.04
CA ASP A 113 6.79 -28.59 -3.75
C ASP A 113 7.02 -27.42 -2.76
N GLU A 114 7.56 -27.74 -1.58
CA GLU A 114 7.86 -26.78 -0.51
C GLU A 114 8.89 -25.72 -0.95
N ILE A 115 8.56 -24.45 -0.73
CA ILE A 115 9.44 -23.32 -0.97
C ILE A 115 10.42 -23.18 0.20
N GLN A 116 11.68 -23.54 -0.03
CA GLN A 116 12.78 -23.09 0.83
C GLN A 116 13.09 -21.61 0.50
N TYR A 117 12.40 -20.73 1.23
CA TYR A 117 12.72 -19.34 1.54
C TYR A 117 13.38 -18.45 0.47
N LEU A 118 12.56 -17.61 -0.18
CA LEU A 118 12.96 -16.25 -0.56
C LEU A 118 12.11 -15.14 0.10
N PHE A 119 11.13 -15.50 0.94
CA PHE A 119 10.46 -14.54 1.83
C PHE A 119 10.16 -15.18 3.19
N ALA A 120 11.13 -15.14 4.10
CA ALA A 120 10.88 -15.44 5.50
C ALA A 120 10.23 -14.21 6.16
N HIS A 121 8.90 -14.23 6.30
CA HIS A 121 8.15 -14.04 7.56
C HIS A 121 6.80 -13.33 7.39
N LYS A 122 5.80 -14.01 7.96
CA LYS A 122 4.61 -13.51 8.66
C LYS A 122 3.48 -12.88 7.83
N ASN A 123 2.34 -13.57 7.86
CA ASN A 123 0.97 -13.06 7.84
C ASN A 123 0.76 -11.78 7.01
N THR A 124 0.46 -11.92 5.72
CA THR A 124 -0.04 -10.79 4.92
C THR A 124 -1.03 -11.24 3.85
N SER A 125 -2.28 -10.87 4.08
CA SER A 125 -3.20 -10.28 3.10
C SER A 125 -2.60 -9.96 1.72
N SER A 126 -3.25 -10.51 0.67
CA SER A 126 -3.40 -9.93 -0.69
C SER A 126 -2.27 -9.04 -1.18
N ILE A 127 -1.32 -9.60 -1.93
CA ILE A 127 -0.25 -8.83 -2.59
C ILE A 127 -0.80 -8.30 -3.92
N SER A 128 -1.37 -7.10 -3.90
CA SER A 128 -1.45 -6.25 -5.08
C SER A 128 -0.01 -5.92 -5.54
N PRO A 129 0.30 -5.95 -6.85
CA PRO A 129 1.64 -5.59 -7.33
C PRO A 129 1.96 -4.15 -6.90
N THR A 130 3.03 -3.99 -6.11
CA THR A 130 3.47 -2.68 -5.63
C THR A 130 4.53 -2.12 -6.58
N ILE A 131 4.18 -1.06 -7.30
CA ILE A 131 5.14 -0.29 -8.09
C ILE A 131 5.96 0.57 -7.12
N ARG A 132 7.27 0.36 -7.07
CA ARG A 132 8.18 1.23 -6.30
C ARG A 132 8.39 2.54 -7.08
N VAL A 133 7.72 3.59 -6.64
CA VAL A 133 7.88 4.94 -7.18
C VAL A 133 8.90 5.68 -6.32
N LYS A 134 9.83 6.43 -6.95
CA LYS A 134 10.73 7.30 -6.18
C LYS A 134 9.91 8.42 -5.55
N MET A 135 10.26 8.78 -4.32
CA MET A 135 9.56 9.85 -3.59
C MET A 135 9.55 11.18 -4.37
N THR A 136 10.67 11.49 -5.04
CA THR A 136 10.81 12.68 -5.90
C THR A 136 9.84 12.72 -7.07
N ASP A 137 9.50 11.56 -7.64
CA ASP A 137 8.59 11.47 -8.79
C ASP A 137 7.15 11.70 -8.34
N LEU A 138 6.81 11.23 -7.13
CA LEU A 138 5.52 11.46 -6.51
C LEU A 138 5.33 12.91 -6.07
N ASP A 139 6.38 13.55 -5.54
CA ASP A 139 6.36 14.97 -5.20
C ASP A 139 6.20 15.83 -6.46
N THR A 140 6.89 15.47 -7.55
CA THR A 140 6.74 16.14 -8.85
C THR A 140 5.30 16.01 -9.36
N LEU A 141 4.69 14.82 -9.25
CA LEU A 141 3.30 14.60 -9.61
C LEU A 141 2.35 15.48 -8.81
N VAL A 142 2.52 15.56 -7.48
CA VAL A 142 1.70 16.42 -6.61
C VAL A 142 1.84 17.90 -7.00
N ASN A 143 3.05 18.35 -7.29
CA ASN A 143 3.30 19.72 -7.75
C ASN A 143 2.63 19.99 -9.09
N SER A 144 2.72 19.07 -10.06
CA SER A 144 2.03 19.18 -11.34
C SER A 144 0.51 19.22 -11.19
N VAL A 145 -0.07 18.42 -10.28
CA VAL A 145 -1.50 18.49 -9.96
C VAL A 145 -1.86 19.85 -9.34
N GLY A 146 -1.01 20.39 -8.48
CA GLY A 146 -1.17 21.74 -7.92
C GLY A 146 -1.14 22.84 -8.99
N GLU A 147 -0.20 22.76 -9.94
CA GLU A 147 -0.12 23.69 -11.08
C GLU A 147 -1.32 23.56 -12.03
N LEU A 148 -1.83 22.34 -12.22
CA LEU A 148 -3.06 22.09 -12.98
C LEU A 148 -4.28 22.69 -12.27
N MET A 149 -4.37 22.59 -10.94
CA MET A 149 -5.41 23.26 -10.17
C MET A 149 -5.38 24.78 -10.34
N ILE A 150 -4.19 25.38 -10.28
CA ILE A 150 -4.02 26.83 -10.48
C ILE A 150 -4.38 27.22 -11.92
N SER A 151 -3.95 26.43 -12.91
CA SER A 151 -4.25 26.64 -14.32
C SER A 151 -5.74 26.54 -14.61
N LYS A 152 -6.44 25.59 -13.98
CA LYS A 152 -7.91 25.49 -13.99
C LYS A 152 -8.58 26.71 -13.38
N MET A 153 -8.11 27.19 -12.22
CA MET A 153 -8.68 28.39 -11.59
C MET A 153 -8.58 29.61 -12.51
N ARG A 154 -7.45 29.77 -13.21
CA ARG A 154 -7.27 30.82 -14.21
C ARG A 154 -8.18 30.61 -15.42
N LEU A 155 -8.27 29.39 -15.95
CA LEU A 155 -9.13 29.06 -17.09
C LEU A 155 -10.61 29.40 -16.79
N LYS A 156 -11.09 29.07 -15.59
CA LYS A 156 -12.44 29.44 -15.10
C LYS A 156 -12.70 30.94 -15.13
N GLN A 157 -11.68 31.76 -14.88
CA GLN A 157 -11.80 33.22 -14.86
C GLN A 157 -11.73 33.86 -16.26
N THR A 158 -11.15 33.14 -17.23
CA THR A 158 -10.90 33.67 -18.59
C THR A 158 -11.94 33.19 -19.62
N ILE A 159 -12.72 32.16 -19.32
CA ILE A 159 -13.82 31.71 -20.19
C ILE A 159 -14.88 32.82 -20.27
N ASP A 160 -15.04 33.39 -21.47
CA ASP A 160 -15.96 34.48 -21.80
C ASP A 160 -17.34 33.95 -22.25
N ASP A 161 -18.40 34.68 -21.93
CA ASP A 161 -19.81 34.22 -21.87
C ASP A 161 -20.44 33.75 -23.20
N LYS A 162 -19.74 33.87 -24.34
CA LYS A 162 -20.33 33.60 -25.67
C LYS A 162 -20.55 32.11 -25.99
N ASN A 163 -19.82 31.20 -25.34
CA ASN A 163 -20.00 29.73 -25.40
C ASN A 163 -20.06 29.15 -23.97
N TYR A 164 -20.80 29.84 -23.10
CA TYR A 164 -20.77 29.66 -21.64
C TYR A 164 -21.06 28.22 -21.18
N GLU A 165 -22.10 27.56 -21.71
CA GLU A 165 -22.54 26.25 -21.20
C GLU A 165 -21.60 25.09 -21.58
N GLU A 166 -21.10 25.04 -22.83
CA GLU A 166 -20.16 24.01 -23.27
C GLU A 166 -18.79 24.16 -22.58
N SER A 167 -18.32 25.40 -22.42
CA SER A 167 -17.08 25.71 -21.72
C SER A 167 -17.17 25.41 -20.22
N LYS A 168 -18.34 25.61 -19.61
CA LYS A 168 -18.61 25.32 -18.20
C LYS A 168 -18.70 23.82 -17.92
N GLN A 169 -19.25 23.04 -18.85
CA GLN A 169 -19.25 21.57 -18.75
C GLN A 169 -17.83 21.01 -18.84
N ILE A 170 -17.04 21.45 -19.82
CA ILE A 170 -15.62 21.05 -19.95
C ILE A 170 -14.84 21.40 -18.69
N LEU A 171 -15.09 22.57 -18.10
CA LEU A 171 -14.44 23.00 -16.88
C LEU A 171 -14.85 22.17 -15.65
N TYR A 172 -16.11 21.73 -15.59
CA TYR A 172 -16.61 20.82 -14.55
C TYR A 172 -15.99 19.43 -14.67
N ASP A 173 -15.83 18.92 -15.88
CA ASP A 173 -15.19 17.63 -16.12
C ASP A 173 -13.69 17.67 -15.77
N ILE A 174 -13.00 18.77 -16.11
CA ILE A 174 -11.62 19.03 -15.68
C ILE A 174 -11.51 19.14 -14.16
N ASP A 175 -12.49 19.74 -13.48
CA ASP A 175 -12.54 19.82 -12.02
C ASP A 175 -12.51 18.44 -11.37
N HIS A 176 -13.42 17.57 -11.81
CA HIS A 176 -13.53 16.23 -11.28
C HIS A 176 -12.29 15.41 -11.58
N LEU A 177 -11.76 15.47 -12.80
CA LEU A 177 -10.55 14.74 -13.16
C LEU A 177 -9.33 15.17 -12.35
N ILE A 178 -9.18 16.47 -12.08
CA ILE A 178 -8.07 16.98 -11.26
C ILE A 178 -8.24 16.57 -9.80
N THR A 179 -9.45 16.68 -9.26
CA THR A 179 -9.77 16.26 -7.89
C THR A 179 -9.52 14.75 -7.71
N ASP A 180 -9.98 13.93 -8.66
CA ASP A 180 -9.75 12.49 -8.67
C ASP A 180 -8.27 12.15 -8.79
N LEU A 181 -7.54 12.84 -9.65
CA LEU A 181 -6.09 12.67 -9.82
C LEU A 181 -5.35 13.01 -8.53
N GLN A 182 -5.73 14.09 -7.85
CA GLN A 182 -5.17 14.47 -6.56
C GLN A 182 -5.42 13.40 -5.49
N HIS A 183 -6.66 12.91 -5.37
CA HIS A 183 -7.01 11.84 -4.43
C HIS A 183 -6.23 10.55 -4.71
N ARG A 184 -6.10 10.15 -5.98
CA ARG A 184 -5.32 8.97 -6.39
C ARG A 184 -3.84 9.16 -6.10
N SER A 185 -3.28 10.34 -6.38
CA SER A 185 -1.89 10.67 -6.07
C SER A 185 -1.61 10.60 -4.57
N MET A 186 -2.53 11.10 -3.72
CA MET A 186 -2.39 10.99 -2.26
C MET A 186 -2.42 9.53 -1.78
N LYS A 187 -3.28 8.68 -2.36
CA LYS A 187 -3.34 7.25 -2.01
C LYS A 187 -2.05 6.49 -2.33
N ILE A 188 -1.32 6.88 -3.36
CA ILE A 188 -0.04 6.24 -3.74
C ILE A 188 1.05 6.51 -2.69
N ARG A 189 0.96 7.60 -1.92
CA ARG A 189 1.97 7.99 -0.90
C ARG A 189 1.75 7.34 0.46
N LEU A 190 0.62 6.64 0.64
CA LEU A 190 0.26 6.03 1.90
C LEU A 190 1.19 4.86 2.21
N VAL A 191 1.69 4.83 3.44
CA VAL A 191 2.56 3.78 3.96
C VAL A 191 2.01 3.27 5.30
N PRO A 192 2.12 1.96 5.58
CA PRO A 192 1.68 1.40 6.85
C PRO A 192 2.38 2.04 8.04
N VAL A 193 1.61 2.49 9.03
CA VAL A 193 2.15 3.11 10.26
C VAL A 193 2.98 2.10 11.07
N ASN A 194 2.72 0.80 10.94
CA ASN A 194 3.47 -0.24 11.63
C ASN A 194 4.99 -0.26 11.30
N GLN A 195 5.43 0.37 10.20
CA GLN A 195 6.84 0.43 9.82
C GLN A 195 7.71 1.12 10.88
N ILE A 196 7.16 2.11 11.60
CA ILE A 196 7.88 2.85 12.64
C ILE A 196 7.84 2.16 14.02
N PHE A 197 6.94 1.18 14.22
CA PHE A 197 6.77 0.47 15.50
C PHE A 197 8.00 -0.34 15.91
N ASN A 198 8.71 -0.90 14.93
CA ASN A 198 9.97 -1.64 15.19
C ASN A 198 11.02 -0.72 15.82
N ARG A 199 11.18 0.50 15.29
CA ARG A 199 12.11 1.50 15.83
C ARG A 199 11.70 1.93 17.24
N PHE A 200 10.40 2.10 17.50
CA PHE A 200 9.89 2.46 18.82
C PHE A 200 10.16 1.36 19.85
N SER A 201 9.89 0.10 19.49
CA SER A 201 10.15 -1.06 20.33
C SER A 201 11.60 -1.18 20.75
N LEU A 202 12.52 -1.01 19.79
CA LEU A 202 13.96 -1.04 20.07
C LEU A 202 14.35 0.09 21.03
N THR A 203 13.91 1.31 20.74
CA THR A 203 14.24 2.48 21.56
C THR A 203 13.75 2.36 23.00
N VAL A 204 12.50 1.95 23.21
CA VAL A 204 11.92 1.76 24.55
C VAL A 204 12.64 0.64 25.30
N ARG A 205 12.99 -0.46 24.61
CA ARG A 205 13.75 -1.57 25.21
C ARG A 205 15.15 -1.13 25.67
N ASP A 206 15.83 -0.32 24.87
CA ASP A 206 17.15 0.22 25.23
C ASP A 206 17.08 1.15 26.45
N ILE A 207 16.05 2.01 26.50
CA ILE A 207 15.79 2.88 27.66
C ILE A 207 15.47 2.04 28.91
N SER A 208 14.60 1.03 28.76
CA SER A 208 14.22 0.11 29.83
C SER A 208 15.45 -0.57 30.45
N LYS A 209 16.37 -1.08 29.63
CA LYS A 209 17.64 -1.67 30.09
C LYS A 209 18.54 -0.64 30.78
N ARG A 210 18.72 0.53 30.18
CA ARG A 210 19.59 1.60 30.71
C ARG A 210 19.14 2.08 32.09
N LEU A 211 17.82 2.15 32.32
CA LEU A 211 17.23 2.62 33.57
C LEU A 211 16.91 1.52 34.57
N GLY A 212 17.06 0.24 34.20
CA GLY A 212 16.70 -0.90 35.04
C GLY A 212 15.20 -0.99 35.35
N LYS A 213 14.33 -0.49 34.45
CA LYS A 213 12.88 -0.52 34.63
C LYS A 213 12.26 -1.56 33.69
N GLU A 214 11.38 -2.43 34.18
CA GLU A 214 10.63 -3.31 33.28
C GLU A 214 9.45 -2.56 32.64
N ILE A 215 9.49 -2.45 31.30
CA ILE A 215 8.47 -1.71 30.52
C ILE A 215 7.90 -2.63 29.43
N HIS A 216 6.58 -2.74 29.41
CA HIS A 216 5.83 -3.33 28.30
C HIS A 216 5.35 -2.21 27.38
N LEU A 217 5.62 -2.36 26.09
CA LEU A 217 5.13 -1.45 25.05
C LEU A 217 4.11 -2.19 24.20
N GLU A 218 2.87 -1.72 24.22
CA GLU A 218 1.78 -2.18 23.39
C GLU A 218 1.54 -1.14 22.28
N MET A 219 1.44 -1.60 21.03
CA MET A 219 1.18 -0.73 19.89
C MET A 219 0.08 -1.33 19.02
N ASP A 220 -0.87 -0.48 18.65
CA ASP A 220 -2.02 -0.86 17.83
C ASP A 220 -2.24 0.18 16.73
N GLY A 221 -2.70 -0.28 15.56
CA GLY A 221 -2.80 0.50 14.32
C GLY A 221 -2.19 -0.19 13.10
N SER A 222 -2.19 -1.52 13.09
CA SER A 222 -1.60 -2.33 12.00
C SER A 222 -2.33 -2.19 10.65
N ASP A 223 -3.55 -1.66 10.68
CA ASP A 223 -4.47 -1.44 9.56
C ASP A 223 -4.52 0.02 9.09
N ILE A 224 -3.72 0.91 9.70
CA ILE A 224 -3.69 2.33 9.35
C ILE A 224 -2.52 2.62 8.42
N ASP A 225 -2.86 3.12 7.23
CA ASP A 225 -1.90 3.73 6.32
C ASP A 225 -1.91 5.26 6.46
N LEU A 226 -0.72 5.85 6.47
CA LEU A 226 -0.53 7.30 6.59
C LEU A 226 0.44 7.78 5.53
N ASP A 227 0.30 9.05 5.16
CA ASP A 227 1.22 9.72 4.28
C ASP A 227 2.68 9.62 4.75
N ARG A 228 3.60 9.23 3.86
CA ARG A 228 5.02 9.08 4.20
C ARG A 228 5.64 10.34 4.81
N SER A 229 5.33 11.51 4.26
CA SER A 229 5.91 12.77 4.74
C SER A 229 5.41 13.12 6.14
N ILE A 230 4.12 12.86 6.41
CA ILE A 230 3.54 13.02 7.73
C ILE A 230 4.17 12.01 8.69
N LEU A 231 4.25 10.74 8.30
CA LEU A 231 4.86 9.67 9.10
C LEU A 231 6.30 10.02 9.52
N ASP A 232 7.12 10.47 8.58
CA ASP A 232 8.50 10.89 8.86
C ASP A 232 8.53 12.10 9.81
N SER A 233 7.63 13.07 9.63
CA SER A 233 7.54 14.26 10.49
C SER A 233 7.10 13.97 11.93
N ILE A 234 6.20 13.01 12.14
CA ILE A 234 5.66 12.66 13.48
C ILE A 234 6.52 11.66 14.23
N THR A 235 7.41 10.93 13.53
CA THR A 235 8.23 9.86 14.10
C THR A 235 9.08 10.35 15.27
N GLU A 236 9.80 11.46 15.11
CA GLU A 236 10.68 11.99 16.15
C GLU A 236 9.92 12.59 17.35
N PRO A 237 8.83 13.37 17.15
CA PRO A 237 7.93 13.78 18.23
C PRO A 237 7.37 12.60 19.04
N LEU A 238 6.91 11.52 18.38
CA LEU A 238 6.38 10.34 19.07
C LEU A 238 7.46 9.59 19.85
N LEU A 239 8.66 9.45 19.30
CA LEU A 239 9.81 8.92 20.03
C LEU A 239 10.11 9.72 21.29
N HIS A 240 10.03 11.05 21.19
CA HIS A 240 10.24 11.92 22.34
C HIS A 240 9.17 11.70 23.43
N ILE A 241 7.90 11.56 23.05
CA ILE A 241 6.82 11.26 23.99
C ILE A 241 7.04 9.89 24.65
N LEU A 242 7.33 8.84 23.87
CA LEU A 242 7.62 7.51 24.40
C LEU A 242 8.82 7.50 25.34
N ARG A 243 9.87 8.27 25.01
CA ARG A 243 11.02 8.47 25.89
C ARG A 243 10.61 9.14 27.20
N ASN A 244 9.77 10.18 27.16
CA ASN A 244 9.28 10.83 28.38
C ASN A 244 8.46 9.87 29.25
N CYS A 245 7.61 9.05 28.65
CA CYS A 245 6.89 8.00 29.35
C CYS A 245 7.87 7.02 30.02
N ALA A 246 8.91 6.55 29.34
CA ALA A 246 9.87 5.57 29.88
C ALA A 246 10.85 6.17 30.92
N ASP A 247 11.43 7.33 30.62
CA ASP A 247 12.43 8.00 31.46
C ASP A 247 11.78 8.59 32.73
N HIS A 248 10.64 9.28 32.58
CA HIS A 248 10.04 10.06 33.66
C HIS A 248 8.66 9.58 34.11
N GLY A 249 7.84 9.03 33.22
CA GLY A 249 6.49 8.54 33.54
C GLY A 249 6.52 7.28 34.39
N ILE A 250 7.11 6.21 33.86
CA ILE A 250 7.20 4.91 34.51
C ILE A 250 8.18 4.98 35.70
N GLU A 251 7.67 4.65 36.87
CA GLU A 251 8.39 4.59 38.13
C GLU A 251 9.24 3.31 38.24
N SER A 252 10.17 3.26 39.19
CA SER A 252 10.93 2.03 39.47
C SER A 252 10.03 0.92 40.04
N ALA A 253 10.45 -0.36 39.94
CA ALA A 253 9.66 -1.48 40.46
C ALA A 253 9.34 -1.35 41.96
N GLU A 254 10.27 -0.78 42.74
CA GLU A 254 10.09 -0.53 44.18
C GLU A 254 9.03 0.54 44.46
N GLU A 255 9.06 1.65 43.72
CA GLU A 255 8.06 2.73 43.83
C GLU A 255 6.67 2.26 43.39
N ARG A 256 6.60 1.48 42.30
CA ARG A 256 5.34 0.90 41.81
C ARG A 256 4.69 -0.03 42.84
N LYS A 257 5.48 -0.86 43.53
CA LYS A 257 4.99 -1.68 44.65
C LYS A 257 4.41 -0.85 45.79
N LYS A 258 5.06 0.24 46.17
CA LYS A 258 4.56 1.16 47.21
C LYS A 258 3.19 1.74 46.84
N HIS A 259 2.96 1.99 45.56
CA HIS A 259 1.69 2.47 45.02
C HIS A 259 0.70 1.36 44.61
N LYS A 260 0.94 0.09 45.00
CA LYS A 260 0.09 -1.07 44.65
C LYS A 260 -0.10 -1.28 43.14
N LYS A 261 0.87 -0.85 42.33
CA LYS A 261 0.89 -1.06 40.87
C LYS A 261 1.69 -2.32 40.53
N SER A 262 1.47 -2.85 39.33
CA SER A 262 2.29 -3.93 38.74
C SER A 262 3.77 -3.53 38.69
N GLU A 263 4.69 -4.46 38.92
CA GLU A 263 6.14 -4.22 38.77
C GLU A 263 6.49 -3.76 37.34
N LYS A 264 5.81 -4.33 36.34
CA LYS A 264 5.93 -3.93 34.93
C LYS A 264 5.11 -2.68 34.67
N GLY A 265 5.74 -1.64 34.14
CA GLY A 265 5.08 -0.45 33.60
C GLY A 265 4.52 -0.71 32.21
N ASN A 266 3.38 -0.10 31.89
CA ASN A 266 2.75 -0.24 30.58
C ASN A 266 2.73 1.10 29.85
N ILE A 267 3.18 1.08 28.59
CA ILE A 267 3.04 2.19 27.65
C ILE A 267 2.25 1.65 26.45
N SER A 268 1.19 2.34 26.08
CA SER A 268 0.35 2.02 24.93
C SER A 268 0.41 3.15 23.91
N LEU A 269 0.58 2.81 22.64
CA LEU A 269 0.45 3.71 21.50
C LEU A 269 -0.62 3.16 20.56
N THR A 270 -1.72 3.88 20.44
CA THR A 270 -2.88 3.47 19.62
C THR A 270 -3.06 4.48 18.49
N VAL A 271 -3.13 3.98 17.26
CA VAL A 271 -3.41 4.78 16.07
C VAL A 271 -4.75 4.33 15.50
N THR A 272 -5.71 5.25 15.42
CA THR A 272 -7.06 4.95 14.93
C THR A 272 -7.53 5.98 13.92
N ARG A 273 -8.37 5.58 12.97
CA ARG A 273 -9.01 6.50 12.03
C ARG A 273 -10.36 6.98 12.58
N LYS A 274 -10.55 8.29 12.65
CA LYS A 274 -11.83 8.94 13.00
C LYS A 274 -12.25 9.88 11.87
N GLY A 275 -12.97 9.36 10.89
CA GLY A 275 -13.35 10.09 9.68
C GLY A 275 -12.10 10.50 8.88
N GLU A 276 -11.96 11.80 8.64
CA GLU A 276 -10.82 12.39 7.94
C GLU A 276 -9.55 12.51 8.80
N TYR A 277 -9.66 12.34 10.12
CA TYR A 277 -8.55 12.49 11.04
C TYR A 277 -7.95 11.16 11.46
N ILE A 278 -6.63 11.16 11.67
CA ILE A 278 -5.93 10.09 12.37
C ILE A 278 -5.73 10.52 13.81
N LEU A 279 -6.23 9.71 14.73
CA LEU A 279 -6.09 9.90 16.16
C LEU A 279 -4.96 9.00 16.67
N ILE A 280 -3.88 9.63 17.14
CA ILE A 280 -2.74 8.96 17.78
C ILE A 280 -2.82 9.23 19.28
N ILE A 281 -2.91 8.17 20.06
CA ILE A 281 -3.00 8.22 21.52
C ILE A 281 -1.77 7.54 22.09
N VAL A 282 -1.04 8.24 22.96
CA VAL A 282 0.01 7.65 23.79
C VAL A 282 -0.44 7.72 25.23
N LYS A 283 -0.40 6.59 25.93
CA LYS A 283 -0.80 6.48 27.33
C LYS A 283 0.19 5.62 28.09
N ASP A 284 0.61 6.11 29.25
CA ASP A 284 1.37 5.35 30.23
C ASP A 284 0.58 5.18 31.53
N ASP A 285 0.98 4.19 32.34
CA ASP A 285 0.44 3.94 33.68
C ASP A 285 1.38 4.43 34.80
N GLY A 286 2.19 5.44 34.49
CA GLY A 286 3.19 6.02 35.36
C GLY A 286 2.60 6.85 36.51
N LYS A 287 3.43 7.72 37.08
CA LYS A 287 3.04 8.60 38.20
C LYS A 287 2.16 9.79 37.80
N GLY A 288 1.96 10.01 36.50
CA GLY A 288 1.28 11.20 35.98
C GLY A 288 2.13 12.46 36.12
N ILE A 289 1.48 13.61 35.94
CA ILE A 289 2.12 14.94 36.03
C ILE A 289 1.93 15.47 37.45
N ASP A 290 3.02 15.91 38.07
CA ASP A 290 3.02 16.54 39.39
C ASP A 290 2.63 18.04 39.25
N GLU A 291 1.39 18.36 39.60
CA GLU A 291 0.81 19.70 39.43
C GLU A 291 1.60 20.80 40.18
N GLU A 292 2.10 20.50 41.37
CA GLU A 292 2.84 21.46 42.19
C GLU A 292 4.22 21.76 41.61
N LYS A 293 4.93 20.76 41.08
CA LYS A 293 6.20 20.98 40.38
C LYS A 293 6.05 21.77 39.08
N VAL A 294 4.98 21.52 38.33
CA VAL A 294 4.69 22.28 37.11
C VAL A 294 4.43 23.74 37.45
N LYS A 295 3.65 24.00 38.51
CA LYS A 295 3.36 25.34 39.01
C LYS A 295 4.64 26.08 39.45
N GLN A 296 5.53 25.42 40.20
CA GLN A 296 6.80 26.03 40.62
C GLN A 296 7.69 26.41 39.44
N LYS A 297 7.90 25.51 38.47
CA LYS A 297 8.72 25.80 37.27
C LYS A 297 8.13 26.91 36.39
N ALA A 298 6.80 27.02 36.32
CA ALA A 298 6.13 28.08 35.58
C ALA A 298 6.32 29.46 36.23
N ILE A 299 6.42 29.49 37.55
CA ILE A 299 6.71 30.71 38.32
C ILE A 299 8.18 31.11 38.20
N GLU A 300 9.12 30.15 38.21
CA GLU A 300 10.56 30.42 38.05
C GLU A 300 10.98 30.89 36.65
N LYS A 301 10.16 30.62 35.62
CA LYS A 301 10.42 31.05 34.23
C LYS A 301 9.75 32.38 33.85
N LYS A 302 9.14 33.07 34.81
CA LYS A 302 8.64 34.45 34.67
C LYS A 302 9.70 35.43 35.14
#